data_AF-A0A1G8FIZ3-F1
#
_entry.id   AF-A0A1G8FIZ3-F1
#
_cell.length_a   1.000
_cell.length_b   1.000
_cell.length_c   1.000
_cell.angle_alpha   90.00
_cell.angle_beta   90.00
_cell.angle_gamma   90.00
#
_symmetry.space_group_name_H-M   'P 1'
#
loop_
_entity.id
_entity.type
_entity.pdbx_description
1 polymer ?
#
loop_
_entity_poly.entity_id
_entity_poly.type
_entity_poly.pdbx_seq_one_letter_code
_entity_poly.pdbx_strand_id
1 'polypeptide(L)' 'MSNKKSYYAFEDPRGTTIEFQATSLQQAMVIKKKRAQELGIPKEAFELTSIRKKPSQSA' A
#
# COMPACT_ATOMS: atom_id res chain seq x y z
N MET A 1 9.85 18.98 -8.51
CA MET A 1 8.69 18.06 -8.39
C MET A 1 8.75 17.35 -7.06
N SER A 2 7.93 17.75 -6.08
CA SER A 2 7.84 17.03 -4.81
C SER A 2 7.30 15.64 -5.09
N ASN A 3 8.14 14.61 -4.99
CA ASN A 3 7.72 13.21 -5.05
C ASN A 3 6.82 12.93 -3.84
N LYS A 4 5.54 13.28 -3.97
CA LYS A 4 4.52 13.24 -2.91
C LYS A 4 4.07 11.78 -2.73
N LYS A 5 4.96 10.97 -2.18
CA LYS A 5 4.68 9.59 -1.81
C LYS A 5 3.65 9.58 -0.68
N SER A 6 2.66 8.71 -0.82
CA SER A 6 1.68 8.37 0.23
C SER A 6 1.93 6.94 0.66
N TYR A 7 1.64 6.64 1.92
CA TYR A 7 1.60 5.29 2.44
C TYR A 7 0.24 4.68 2.10
N TYR A 8 0.29 3.46 1.59
CA TYR A 8 -0.88 2.65 1.29
C TYR A 8 -0.77 1.39 2.14
N ALA A 9 -1.80 1.13 2.93
CA ALA A 9 -1.94 -0.06 3.75
C ALA A 9 -3.00 -0.97 3.14
N PHE A 10 -2.65 -2.23 2.92
CA PHE A 10 -3.56 -3.27 2.48
C PHE A 10 -3.62 -4.38 3.50
N GLU A 11 -4.80 -4.91 3.77
CA GLU A 11 -5.01 -5.95 4.76
C GLU A 11 -5.68 -7.16 4.13
N ASP A 12 -5.22 -8.35 4.49
CA ASP A 12 -5.88 -9.60 4.11
C ASP A 12 -6.91 -10.04 5.17
N PRO A 13 -7.91 -10.87 4.83
CA PRO A 13 -8.94 -11.35 5.76
C PRO A 13 -8.39 -12.15 6.95
N ARG A 14 -7.12 -12.60 6.91
CA ARG A 14 -6.42 -13.24 8.03
C ARG A 14 -5.77 -12.23 8.98
N GLY A 15 -5.88 -10.93 8.70
CA GLY A 15 -5.35 -9.84 9.52
C GLY A 15 -3.90 -9.46 9.21
N THR A 16 -3.34 -9.89 8.08
CA THR A 16 -1.98 -9.47 7.66
C THR A 16 -2.06 -8.14 6.94
N THR A 17 -1.50 -7.10 7.57
CA THR A 17 -1.38 -5.77 6.96
C THR A 17 -0.03 -5.61 6.25
N ILE A 18 -0.04 -5.21 4.98
CA ILE A 18 1.14 -4.78 4.22
C ILE A 18 1.06 -3.27 3.95
N GLU A 19 2.05 -2.52 4.42
CA GLU A 19 2.14 -1.08 4.19
C GLU A 19 3.36 -0.74 3.34
N PHE A 20 3.18 0.15 2.35
CA PHE A 20 4.28 0.66 1.54
C PHE A 20 3.98 2.03 0.95
N GLN A 21 5.04 2.74 0.54
CA GLN A 21 4.94 4.04 -0.09
C GLN A 21 4.77 3.93 -1.61
N ALA A 22 3.81 4.67 -2.16
CA ALA A 22 3.64 4.84 -3.60
C ALA A 22 3.28 6.29 -3.95
N THR A 23 3.58 6.70 -5.18
CA THR A 23 3.20 8.04 -5.69
C THR A 23 1.75 8.08 -6.17
N SER A 24 1.17 6.92 -6.49
CA SER A 24 -0.19 6.76 -6.99
C SER A 24 -0.79 5.43 -6.57
N LEU A 25 -2.14 5.36 -6.59
CA LEU A 25 -2.87 4.13 -6.30
C LEU A 25 -2.52 3.01 -7.30
N GLN A 26 -2.30 3.33 -8.58
CA GLN A 26 -1.87 2.35 -9.57
C GLN A 26 -0.52 1.74 -9.23
N GLN A 27 0.48 2.56 -8.87
CA GLN A 27 1.75 2.02 -8.37
C GLN A 27 1.54 1.15 -7.12
N ALA A 28 0.66 1.59 -6.22
CA ALA A 28 0.36 0.83 -5.02
C ALA A 28 -0.22 -0.56 -5.34
N MET A 29 -1.15 -0.66 -6.28
CA MET A 29 -1.72 -1.94 -6.72
C MET A 29 -0.69 -2.86 -7.38
N VAL A 30 0.26 -2.31 -8.13
CA VAL A 30 1.36 -3.09 -8.73
C VAL A 30 2.28 -3.66 -7.64
N ILE A 31 2.63 -2.84 -6.64
CA ILE A 31 3.45 -3.27 -5.49
C ILE A 31 2.72 -4.34 -4.68
N LYS A 32 1.43 -4.11 -4.38
CA LYS A 32 0.54 -5.08 -3.73
C LYS A 32 0.53 -6.41 -4.47
N LYS A 33 0.35 -6.40 -5.80
CA LYS A 33 0.32 -7.63 -6.63
C LYS A 33 1.63 -8.41 -6.53
N LYS A 34 2.78 -7.71 -6.59
CA LYS A 34 4.10 -8.34 -6.46
C LYS A 34 4.28 -8.97 -5.07
N ARG A 35 3.98 -8.21 -4.00
CA ARG A 35 4.04 -8.69 -2.61
C ARG A 35 3.14 -9.89 -2.37
N ALA A 36 1.92 -9.85 -2.88
CA ALA A 36 0.98 -10.96 -2.76
C ALA A 36 1.52 -12.24 -3.45
N GLN A 37 2.11 -12.09 -4.65
CA GLN A 37 2.75 -13.20 -5.37
C GLN A 37 3.96 -13.77 -4.60
N GLU A 38 4.80 -12.92 -4.00
CA GLU A 38 5.95 -13.35 -3.18
C GLU A 38 5.51 -14.11 -1.92
N LEU A 39 4.37 -13.73 -1.34
CA LEU A 39 3.80 -14.38 -0.16
C LEU A 39 2.96 -15.63 -0.51
N GLY A 40 2.75 -15.92 -1.80
CA GLY A 40 1.85 -17.00 -2.24
C GLY A 40 0.37 -16.73 -1.90
N ILE A 41 -0.01 -15.47 -1.66
CA ILE A 41 -1.37 -15.07 -1.28
C ILE A 41 -2.04 -14.43 -2.50
N PRO A 42 -3.32 -14.70 -2.78
CA PRO A 42 -4.03 -14.03 -3.86
C PRO A 42 -4.13 -12.52 -3.57
N LYS A 43 -3.78 -11.70 -4.57
CA LYS A 43 -3.86 -10.22 -4.48
C LYS A 43 -5.27 -9.70 -4.14
N GLU A 44 -6.30 -10.49 -4.44
CA GLU A 44 -7.71 -10.21 -4.18
C GLU A 44 -8.07 -10.36 -2.71
N ALA A 45 -7.31 -11.15 -1.95
CA ALA A 45 -7.49 -11.25 -0.51
C ALA A 45 -7.09 -9.96 0.20
N PHE A 46 -6.14 -9.21 -0.34
CA PHE A 46 -5.76 -7.93 0.25
C PHE A 46 -6.77 -6.84 -0.14
N GLU A 47 -7.29 -6.08 0.80
CA GLU A 47 -8.13 -4.89 0.58
C GLU A 47 -7.41 -3.63 1.03
N LEU A 48 -7.65 -2.50 0.38
CA LEU A 48 -7.02 -1.24 0.76
C LEU A 48 -7.71 -0.69 2.01
N THR A 49 -7.01 -0.65 3.14
CA THR A 49 -7.57 -0.21 4.43
C THR A 49 -7.18 1.22 4.79
N SER A 50 -6.04 1.71 4.33
CA SER A 50 -5.61 3.08 4.64
C SER A 50 -4.78 3.72 3.54
N ILE A 51 -5.02 5.01 3.29
CA ILE A 51 -4.13 5.88 2.51
C ILE A 51 -3.73 7.03 3.41
N ARG A 52 -2.45 7.10 3.79
CA ARG A 52 -1.90 8.22 4.56
C ARG A 52 -0.91 8.99 3.73
N LYS A 53 -1.18 10.28 3.52
CA LYS A 53 -0.13 11.19 3.07
C LYS A 53 0.88 11.31 4.21
N LYS A 54 2.18 11.43 3.89
CA LYS A 54 3.17 11.85 4.88
C LYS A 54 2.57 13.04 5.62
N PRO A 55 2.52 13.06 6.97
CA PRO A 55 2.21 14.31 7.65
C PRO A 55 3.22 15.31 7.09
N SER A 56 2.73 16.32 6.39
CA SER A 56 3.55 17.49 6.15
C SER A 56 3.91 17.94 7.55
N GLN A 57 5.20 17.83 7.87
CA GLN A 57 5.76 18.43 9.06
C GLN A 57 5.52 19.94 8.90
N SER A 58 4.34 20.39 9.30
CA SER A 58 4.04 21.78 9.56
C SER A 58 4.69 22.04 10.92
N ALA A 59 5.98 22.36 10.86
CA ALA A 59 6.67 23.06 11.94
C ALA A 59 6.32 24.56 11.84
#